data_AF-A0A6N6VFJ8-F1
#
_entry.id   AF-A0A6N6VFJ8-F1
#
_cell.length_a   1.000
_cell.length_b   1.000
_cell.length_c   1.000
_cell.angle_alpha   90.00
_cell.angle_beta   90.00
_cell.angle_gamma   90.00
#
_symmetry.space_group_name_H-M   'P 1'
#
loop_
_entity.id
_entity.type
_entity.pdbx_description
1 polymer ?
#
loop_
_entity_poly.entity_id
_entity_poly.type
_entity_poly.pdbx_seq_one_letter_code
_entity_poly.pdbx_strand_id
1 'polypeptide(L)'
;MEQASERPDIIFVSFDEPNADAHFERLKSFEPSAKRVHGVRGIYAAYQAVAETATTSHFYMVDADSWVLDDFSFAIPDEASLADIKMWSARNAVNGLRWFNGGLKLLSRRAVLSMNPGSIDFFSSMAGERVLSGEIATETRFNATPFLAWRAGFRECAKLTGKVVRFRDAGEHLNIWQTQGADKLNGAWCMLGARMGANYGLKNPAGHSLLKINDMRWLYDVFEDARKSNAIATILAEIAGG
;
A
#
# COMPACT_ATOMS: atom_id res chain seq x y z
N MET A 1 36.84 13.20 -6.62
CA MET A 1 35.95 14.07 -5.85
C MET A 1 34.78 13.21 -5.45
N GLU A 2 34.72 12.84 -4.18
CA GLU A 2 33.59 12.13 -3.59
C GLU A 2 32.44 13.14 -3.54
N GLN A 3 31.49 13.05 -4.47
CA GLN A 3 30.24 13.78 -4.32
C GLN A 3 29.58 13.22 -3.07
N ALA A 4 29.41 14.05 -2.04
CA ALA A 4 28.58 13.67 -0.91
C ALA A 4 27.20 13.32 -1.47
N SER A 5 26.70 12.12 -1.17
CA SER A 5 25.39 11.69 -1.63
C SER A 5 24.32 12.67 -1.15
N GLU A 6 23.60 13.27 -2.08
CA GLU A 6 22.55 14.24 -1.78
C GLU A 6 21.44 13.53 -0.99
N ARG A 7 21.01 14.14 0.13
CA ARG A 7 19.94 13.59 0.97
C ARG A 7 18.67 13.46 0.13
N PRO A 8 18.09 12.25 -0.02
CA PRO A 8 16.86 12.06 -0.79
C PRO A 8 15.71 12.92 -0.25
N ASP A 9 14.90 13.48 -1.14
CA ASP A 9 13.63 14.07 -0.77
C ASP A 9 12.74 13.07 -0.04
N ILE A 10 11.93 13.54 0.91
CA ILE A 10 10.88 12.75 1.53
C ILE A 10 9.52 13.34 1.15
N ILE A 11 8.72 12.57 0.44
CA ILE A 11 7.46 13.01 -0.13
C ILE A 11 6.33 12.12 0.38
N PHE A 12 5.42 12.73 1.12
CA PHE A 12 4.20 12.12 1.60
C PHE A 12 3.11 12.24 0.55
N VAL A 13 2.46 11.13 0.20
CA VAL A 13 1.34 11.10 -0.76
C VAL A 13 0.04 10.82 -0.02
N SER A 14 -0.99 11.63 -0.29
CA SER A 14 -2.29 11.50 0.38
C SER A 14 -3.45 11.84 -0.54
N PHE A 15 -4.62 11.27 -0.25
CA PHE A 15 -5.84 11.58 -0.99
C PHE A 15 -7.00 11.88 -0.03
N ASP A 16 -7.66 10.86 0.50
CA ASP A 16 -8.87 10.97 1.33
C ASP A 16 -8.77 10.19 2.66
N GLU A 17 -7.56 9.74 3.01
CA GLU A 17 -7.33 9.04 4.27
C GLU A 17 -7.55 9.98 5.47
N PRO A 18 -8.46 9.66 6.42
CA PRO A 18 -8.79 10.57 7.51
C PRO A 18 -7.65 10.78 8.50
N ASN A 19 -6.67 9.87 8.52
CA ASN A 19 -5.50 9.95 9.40
C ASN A 19 -4.29 10.60 8.70
N ALA A 20 -4.41 11.05 7.45
CA ALA A 20 -3.30 11.56 6.66
C ALA A 20 -2.57 12.73 7.33
N ASP A 21 -3.30 13.65 7.95
CA ASP A 21 -2.71 14.81 8.61
C ASP A 21 -1.88 14.39 9.83
N ALA A 22 -2.41 13.52 10.69
CA ALA A 22 -1.69 12.99 11.84
C ALA A 22 -0.44 12.19 11.44
N HIS A 23 -0.51 11.42 10.35
CA HIS A 23 0.63 10.67 9.81
C HIS A 23 1.66 11.59 9.17
N PHE A 24 1.24 12.69 8.54
CA PHE A 24 2.15 13.68 8.00
C PHE A 24 2.87 14.44 9.11
N GLU A 25 2.18 14.88 10.17
CA GLU A 25 2.80 15.49 11.34
C GLU A 25 3.80 14.53 12.01
N ARG A 26 3.43 13.25 12.10
CA ARG A 26 4.34 12.20 12.54
C ARG A 26 5.58 12.09 11.66
N LEU A 27 5.45 12.13 10.34
CA LEU A 27 6.60 12.14 9.44
C LEU A 27 7.48 13.38 9.66
N LYS A 28 6.87 14.55 9.85
CA LYS A 28 7.56 15.83 10.08
C LYS A 28 8.36 15.85 11.38
N SER A 29 8.02 15.01 12.37
CA SER A 29 8.85 14.85 13.58
C SER A 29 10.20 14.17 13.31
N PHE A 30 10.31 13.39 12.22
CA PHE A 30 11.58 12.77 11.78
C PHE A 30 12.28 13.61 10.72
N GLU A 31 11.50 14.16 9.79
CA GLU A 31 12.00 14.96 8.68
C GLU A 31 11.18 16.25 8.54
N PRO A 32 11.60 17.34 9.20
CA PRO A 32 10.95 18.64 9.09
C PRO A 32 10.93 19.20 7.67
N SER A 33 11.77 18.74 6.74
CA SER A 33 11.73 19.17 5.34
C SER A 33 10.76 18.37 4.45
N ALA A 34 10.07 17.36 5.00
CA ALA A 34 9.20 16.50 4.22
C ALA A 34 8.11 17.31 3.49
N LYS A 35 7.93 16.98 2.22
CA LYS A 35 6.95 17.57 1.28
C LYS A 35 5.68 16.72 1.28
N ARG A 36 4.55 17.30 0.86
CA ARG A 36 3.28 16.58 0.72
C ARG A 36 2.66 16.82 -0.65
N VAL A 37 2.33 15.72 -1.33
CA VAL A 37 1.45 15.70 -2.50
C VAL A 37 0.07 15.24 -2.03
N HIS A 38 -0.96 16.02 -2.32
CA HIS A 38 -2.31 15.79 -1.81
C HIS A 38 -3.38 15.95 -2.90
N GLY A 39 -4.42 15.11 -2.85
CA GLY A 39 -5.63 15.29 -3.66
C GLY A 39 -5.50 14.87 -5.13
N VAL A 40 -4.40 14.20 -5.51
CA VAL A 40 -4.20 13.72 -6.89
C VAL A 40 -5.00 12.45 -7.12
N ARG A 41 -5.94 12.49 -8.08
CA ARG A 41 -6.84 11.38 -8.37
C ARG A 41 -6.12 10.27 -9.15
N GLY A 42 -6.12 9.07 -8.57
CA GLY A 42 -5.61 7.85 -9.21
C GLY A 42 -4.14 7.58 -8.89
N ILE A 43 -3.81 6.31 -8.65
CA ILE A 43 -2.48 5.88 -8.17
C ILE A 43 -1.38 6.29 -9.15
N TYR A 44 -1.59 6.06 -10.45
CA TYR A 44 -0.61 6.41 -11.48
C TYR A 44 -0.27 7.91 -11.47
N ALA A 45 -1.30 8.77 -11.48
CA ALA A 45 -1.11 10.23 -11.48
C ALA A 45 -0.48 10.72 -10.16
N ALA A 46 -0.84 10.14 -9.02
CA ALA A 46 -0.23 10.45 -7.74
C ALA A 46 1.27 10.17 -7.72
N TYR A 47 1.71 9.02 -8.24
CA TYR A 47 3.13 8.68 -8.38
C TYR A 47 3.87 9.63 -9.33
N GLN A 48 3.24 10.02 -10.45
CA GLN A 48 3.82 11.03 -11.35
C GLN A 48 4.01 12.39 -10.65
N ALA A 49 2.99 12.87 -9.95
CA ALA A 49 3.07 14.14 -9.22
C ALA A 49 4.15 14.12 -8.12
N VAL A 50 4.35 12.99 -7.45
CA VAL A 50 5.45 12.78 -6.51
C VAL A 50 6.81 12.88 -7.23
N ALA A 51 6.98 12.20 -8.37
CA ALA A 51 8.21 12.23 -9.15
C ALA A 51 8.51 13.62 -9.76
N GLU A 52 7.50 14.44 -10.02
CA GLU A 52 7.65 15.84 -10.45
C GLU A 52 8.00 16.78 -9.29
N THR A 53 7.55 16.46 -8.07
CA THR A 53 7.85 17.20 -6.83
C THR A 53 9.28 16.93 -6.33
N ALA A 54 9.83 15.76 -6.64
CA ALA A 54 11.19 15.39 -6.31
C ALA A 54 12.21 16.26 -7.06
N THR A 55 13.12 16.84 -6.29
CA THR A 55 14.28 17.60 -6.73
C THR A 55 15.53 16.73 -6.82
N THR A 56 15.58 15.62 -6.07
CA THR A 56 16.67 14.64 -6.08
C THR A 56 16.41 13.48 -7.05
N SER A 57 17.46 12.76 -7.44
CA SER A 57 17.35 11.60 -8.33
C SER A 57 16.56 10.42 -7.71
N HIS A 58 16.63 10.32 -6.38
CA HIS A 58 15.90 9.35 -5.56
C HIS A 58 15.16 10.06 -4.44
N PHE A 59 14.00 9.55 -4.06
CA PHE A 59 13.17 10.10 -3.00
C PHE A 59 12.46 9.00 -2.23
N TYR A 60 12.24 9.24 -0.94
CA TYR A 60 11.33 8.45 -0.14
C TYR A 60 9.90 8.82 -0.48
N MET A 61 9.08 7.80 -0.71
CA MET A 61 7.65 7.93 -0.90
C MET A 61 6.92 7.27 0.28
N VAL A 62 6.18 8.07 1.03
CA VAL A 62 5.44 7.65 2.23
C VAL A 62 3.94 7.73 1.91
N ASP A 63 3.24 6.60 2.00
CA ASP A 63 1.79 6.56 1.77
C ASP A 63 1.02 7.10 2.98
N ALA A 64 -0.16 7.69 2.76
CA ALA A 64 -0.94 8.33 3.81
C ALA A 64 -1.42 7.40 4.93
N ASP A 65 -1.48 6.11 4.69
CA ASP A 65 -1.81 5.10 5.71
C ASP A 65 -0.58 4.57 6.45
N SER A 66 0.63 5.04 6.15
CA SER A 66 1.87 4.60 6.79
C SER A 66 2.18 5.39 8.06
N TRP A 67 2.22 4.70 9.20
CA TRP A 67 2.77 5.23 10.44
C TRP A 67 4.25 4.88 10.57
N VAL A 68 5.14 5.88 10.51
CA VAL A 68 6.59 5.67 10.66
C VAL A 68 6.92 5.26 12.10
N LEU A 69 7.70 4.19 12.25
CA LEU A 69 8.13 3.67 13.55
C LEU A 69 9.29 4.49 14.13
N ASP A 70 9.40 4.56 15.45
CA ASP A 70 10.41 5.39 16.15
C ASP A 70 11.85 4.96 15.88
N ASP A 71 12.06 3.68 15.61
CA ASP A 71 13.37 3.07 15.34
C ASP A 71 13.78 3.13 13.88
N PHE A 72 12.90 3.61 12.98
CA PHE A 72 13.22 3.75 11.58
C PHE A 72 14.05 5.02 11.30
N SER A 73 15.08 4.87 10.46
CA SER A 73 15.95 5.97 10.05
C SER A 73 15.89 6.24 8.56
N PHE A 74 15.64 7.49 8.19
CA PHE A 74 15.80 8.01 6.83
C PHE A 74 17.27 8.36 6.52
N ALA A 75 18.20 7.48 6.92
CA ALA A 75 19.62 7.68 6.65
C ALA A 75 19.88 7.73 5.14
N ILE A 76 20.89 8.52 4.75
CA ILE A 76 21.31 8.61 3.35
C ILE A 76 21.80 7.21 2.93
N PRO A 77 21.23 6.60 1.88
CA PRO A 77 21.69 5.31 1.40
C PRO A 77 23.12 5.41 0.88
N ASP A 78 23.96 4.41 1.14
CA ASP A 78 25.27 4.31 0.49
C ASP A 78 25.07 4.25 -1.03
N GLU A 79 25.80 5.04 -1.82
CA GLU A 79 25.63 5.09 -3.28
C GLU A 79 25.79 3.71 -3.93
N ALA A 80 26.70 2.88 -3.41
CA ALA A 80 26.92 1.51 -3.86
C ALA A 80 25.72 0.56 -3.58
N SER A 81 24.77 0.98 -2.73
CA SER A 81 23.56 0.24 -2.35
C SER A 81 22.28 0.84 -2.93
N LEU A 82 22.41 1.84 -3.80
CA LEU A 82 21.34 2.70 -4.24
C LEU A 82 20.63 2.10 -5.46
N ALA A 83 19.75 1.14 -5.17
CA ALA A 83 18.89 0.53 -6.17
C ALA A 83 17.81 1.51 -6.65
N ASP A 84 17.33 1.31 -7.88
CA ASP A 84 16.21 2.09 -8.43
C ASP A 84 14.96 2.02 -7.54
N ILE A 85 14.76 0.89 -6.88
CA ILE A 85 13.61 0.61 -6.03
C ILE A 85 14.12 -0.10 -4.79
N LYS A 86 14.10 0.58 -3.64
CA LYS A 86 14.31 -0.04 -2.34
C LYS A 86 13.04 0.04 -1.52
N MET A 87 12.63 -1.09 -0.94
CA MET A 87 11.39 -1.17 -0.17
C MET A 87 11.64 -1.84 1.17
N TRP A 88 11.09 -1.24 2.22
CA TRP A 88 11.08 -1.78 3.57
C TRP A 88 9.75 -2.46 3.83
N SER A 89 9.76 -3.43 4.75
CA SER A 89 8.54 -4.09 5.17
C SER A 89 7.69 -3.14 6.02
N ALA A 90 6.38 -3.36 6.02
CA ALA A 90 5.44 -2.75 6.95
C ALA A 90 4.78 -3.83 7.81
N ARG A 91 4.35 -3.43 9.00
CA ARG A 91 3.43 -4.22 9.84
C ARG A 91 1.99 -3.83 9.50
N ASN A 92 1.18 -4.80 9.09
CA ASN A 92 -0.24 -4.59 8.85
C ASN A 92 -0.99 -4.35 10.18
N ALA A 93 -1.69 -3.21 10.32
CA ALA A 93 -2.36 -2.84 11.57
C ALA A 93 -3.57 -3.73 11.92
N VAL A 94 -4.10 -4.51 10.98
CA VAL A 94 -5.22 -5.43 11.19
C VAL A 94 -4.71 -6.83 11.53
N ASN A 95 -3.93 -7.43 10.64
CA ASN A 95 -3.58 -8.85 10.74
C ASN A 95 -2.12 -9.14 11.16
N GLY A 96 -1.32 -8.09 11.40
CA GLY A 96 0.05 -8.23 11.89
C GLY A 96 1.08 -8.75 10.88
N LEU A 97 0.68 -9.03 9.63
CA LEU A 97 1.61 -9.44 8.57
C LEU A 97 2.75 -8.43 8.45
N ARG A 98 3.98 -8.97 8.40
CA ARG A 98 5.20 -8.21 8.13
C ARG A 98 5.56 -8.44 6.68
N TRP A 99 5.18 -7.50 5.82
CA TRP A 99 5.35 -7.65 4.38
C TRP A 99 5.52 -6.31 3.69
N PHE A 100 5.88 -6.35 2.42
CA PHE A 100 6.09 -5.19 1.59
C PHE A 100 4.80 -4.46 1.18
N ASN A 101 3.62 -5.06 1.38
CA ASN A 101 2.35 -4.40 1.11
C ASN A 101 2.18 -3.18 2.04
N GLY A 102 2.05 -1.98 1.45
CA GLY A 102 2.05 -0.73 2.21
C GLY A 102 3.42 -0.36 2.81
N GLY A 103 4.49 -1.04 2.40
CA GLY A 103 5.87 -0.77 2.83
C GLY A 103 6.37 0.61 2.43
N LEU A 104 7.31 1.17 3.20
CA LEU A 104 8.01 2.40 2.81
C LEU A 104 8.89 2.15 1.56
N LYS A 105 8.96 3.12 0.66
CA LYS A 105 9.78 3.01 -0.56
C LYS A 105 10.78 4.16 -0.65
N LEU A 106 11.98 3.85 -1.13
CA LEU A 106 12.92 4.77 -1.74
C LEU A 106 12.95 4.45 -3.23
N LEU A 107 12.66 5.43 -4.07
CA LEU A 107 12.43 5.24 -5.49
C LEU A 107 13.30 6.20 -6.30
N SER A 108 13.88 5.71 -7.39
CA SER A 108 14.47 6.56 -8.41
C SER A 108 13.37 7.21 -9.23
N ARG A 109 13.57 8.48 -9.59
CA ARG A 109 12.65 9.20 -10.47
C ARG A 109 12.44 8.47 -11.79
N ARG A 110 13.51 7.85 -12.31
CA ARG A 110 13.48 7.04 -13.54
C ARG A 110 12.56 5.83 -13.41
N ALA A 111 12.63 5.10 -12.28
CA ALA A 111 11.77 3.95 -12.04
C ALA A 111 10.29 4.35 -12.03
N VAL A 112 9.94 5.44 -11.34
CA VAL A 112 8.56 5.92 -11.28
C VAL A 112 8.05 6.35 -12.66
N LEU A 113 8.87 7.06 -13.44
CA LEU A 113 8.49 7.48 -14.81
C LEU A 113 8.35 6.31 -15.79
N SER A 114 8.91 5.14 -15.49
CA SER A 114 8.78 3.93 -16.31
C SER A 114 7.51 3.11 -16.06
N MET A 115 6.71 3.51 -15.07
CA MET A 115 5.51 2.79 -14.63
C MET A 115 4.49 2.63 -15.76
N ASN A 116 3.87 1.45 -15.85
CA ASN A 116 2.86 1.15 -16.87
C ASN A 116 1.45 1.44 -16.32
N PRO A 117 0.70 2.42 -16.88
CA PRO A 117 -0.66 2.75 -16.43
C PRO A 117 -1.67 1.61 -16.65
N GLY A 118 -1.36 0.65 -17.53
CA GLY A 118 -2.15 -0.56 -17.76
C GLY A 118 -1.80 -1.74 -16.86
N SER A 119 -0.91 -1.57 -15.87
CA SER A 119 -0.57 -2.64 -14.93
C SER A 119 -1.60 -2.78 -13.81
N ILE A 120 -1.85 -4.03 -13.41
CA ILE A 120 -2.67 -4.32 -12.23
C ILE A 120 -1.92 -3.92 -10.96
N ASP A 121 -0.62 -4.23 -10.92
CA ASP A 121 0.28 -3.81 -9.84
C ASP A 121 1.32 -2.84 -10.42
N PHE A 122 1.14 -1.57 -10.10
CA PHE A 122 2.00 -0.49 -10.60
C PHE A 122 3.45 -0.67 -10.14
N PHE A 123 3.65 -1.14 -8.91
CA PHE A 123 4.98 -1.30 -8.34
C PHE A 123 5.80 -2.35 -9.08
N SER A 124 5.24 -3.52 -9.39
CA SER A 124 5.93 -4.53 -10.20
C SER A 124 6.16 -4.12 -11.66
N SER A 125 5.44 -3.11 -12.16
CA SER A 125 5.64 -2.61 -13.54
C SER A 125 6.84 -1.67 -13.71
N MET A 126 7.35 -1.08 -12.63
CA MET A 126 8.49 -0.17 -12.69
C MET A 126 9.76 -0.90 -13.12
N ALA A 127 10.54 -0.29 -14.01
CA ALA A 127 11.86 -0.78 -14.40
C ALA A 127 12.91 -0.43 -13.36
N GLY A 128 13.98 -1.24 -13.31
CA GLY A 128 15.15 -0.98 -12.47
C GLY A 128 15.48 -2.08 -11.49
N GLU A 129 16.63 -1.95 -10.84
CA GLU A 129 17.06 -2.86 -9.78
C GLU A 129 16.18 -2.73 -8.53
N ARG A 130 15.91 -3.86 -7.87
CA ARG A 130 15.03 -3.93 -6.71
C ARG A 130 15.76 -4.51 -5.50
N VAL A 131 15.70 -3.80 -4.38
CA VAL A 131 16.19 -4.26 -3.07
C VAL A 131 15.03 -4.29 -2.08
N LEU A 132 14.84 -5.45 -1.46
CA LEU A 132 13.78 -5.68 -0.48
C LEU A 132 14.40 -5.85 0.91
N SER A 133 14.06 -4.97 1.84
CA SER A 133 14.53 -5.00 3.23
C SER A 133 13.50 -5.65 4.16
N GLY A 134 13.93 -6.64 4.93
CA GLY A 134 13.11 -7.26 5.98
C GLY A 134 12.92 -6.39 7.23
N GLU A 135 13.65 -5.28 7.33
CA GLU A 135 13.45 -4.25 8.36
C GLU A 135 12.04 -3.65 8.22
N ILE A 136 11.37 -3.44 9.36
CA ILE A 136 10.03 -2.88 9.41
C ILE A 136 10.16 -1.38 9.60
N ALA A 137 9.79 -0.60 8.58
CA ALA A 137 9.87 0.86 8.64
C ALA A 137 8.57 1.50 9.15
N THR A 138 7.43 0.87 8.86
CA THR A 138 6.12 1.45 9.08
C THR A 138 5.11 0.44 9.62
N GLU A 139 4.04 0.95 10.22
CA GLU A 139 2.80 0.22 10.42
C GLU A 139 1.74 0.77 9.44
N THR A 140 1.15 -0.10 8.61
CA THR A 140 0.11 0.31 7.64
C THR A 140 -1.25 0.34 8.32
N ARG A 141 -1.73 1.54 8.63
CA ARG A 141 -2.99 1.85 9.33
C ARG A 141 -4.10 2.21 8.36
N PHE A 142 -4.31 1.37 7.34
CA PHE A 142 -5.35 1.52 6.32
C PHE A 142 -6.78 1.33 6.90
N ASN A 143 -6.90 0.87 8.13
CA ASN A 143 -8.15 0.44 8.75
C ASN A 143 -8.93 1.58 9.44
N ALA A 144 -8.70 2.83 9.03
CA ALA A 144 -9.33 4.01 9.63
C ALA A 144 -10.85 4.08 9.40
N THR A 145 -11.35 3.54 8.28
CA THR A 145 -12.78 3.45 7.98
C THR A 145 -13.14 2.05 7.48
N PRO A 146 -14.43 1.65 7.53
CA PRO A 146 -14.91 0.41 6.93
C PRO A 146 -14.50 0.24 5.47
N PHE A 147 -14.65 1.29 4.65
CA PHE A 147 -14.30 1.24 3.24
C PHE A 147 -12.80 1.08 3.01
N LEU A 148 -11.95 1.85 3.71
CA LEU A 148 -10.49 1.75 3.53
C LEU A 148 -9.96 0.37 3.97
N ALA A 149 -10.48 -0.16 5.08
CA ALA A 149 -10.19 -1.51 5.55
C ALA A 149 -10.59 -2.57 4.51
N TRP A 150 -11.83 -2.53 4.05
CA TRP A 150 -12.36 -3.43 3.02
C TRP A 150 -11.56 -3.33 1.71
N ARG A 151 -11.25 -2.11 1.27
CA ARG A 151 -10.49 -1.81 0.05
C ARG A 151 -9.12 -2.46 0.07
N ALA A 152 -8.40 -2.33 1.19
CA ALA A 152 -7.06 -2.90 1.36
C ALA A 152 -7.09 -4.44 1.23
N GLY A 153 -7.98 -5.10 2.00
CA GLY A 153 -8.16 -6.55 1.94
C GLY A 153 -8.58 -7.03 0.54
N PHE A 154 -9.55 -6.34 -0.07
CA PHE A 154 -10.06 -6.68 -1.40
C PHE A 154 -8.97 -6.64 -2.46
N ARG A 155 -8.26 -5.52 -2.58
CA ARG A 155 -7.22 -5.34 -3.61
C ARG A 155 -6.08 -6.32 -3.44
N GLU A 156 -5.60 -6.54 -2.21
CA GLU A 156 -4.47 -7.44 -1.98
C GLU A 156 -4.84 -8.89 -2.29
N CYS A 157 -5.98 -9.37 -1.79
CA CYS A 157 -6.39 -10.75 -2.02
C CYS A 157 -6.81 -11.02 -3.47
N ALA A 158 -7.34 -10.02 -4.19
CA ALA A 158 -7.59 -10.13 -5.62
C ALA A 158 -6.29 -10.30 -6.43
N LYS A 159 -5.20 -9.61 -6.04
CA LYS A 159 -3.88 -9.79 -6.68
C LYS A 159 -3.29 -11.17 -6.39
N LEU A 160 -3.43 -11.67 -5.16
CA LEU A 160 -2.92 -12.99 -4.75
C LEU A 160 -3.61 -14.11 -5.55
N THR A 161 -4.94 -14.15 -5.56
CA THR A 161 -5.67 -15.23 -6.26
C THR A 161 -5.75 -15.02 -7.77
N GLY A 162 -5.71 -13.76 -8.23
CA GLY A 162 -5.62 -13.39 -9.63
C GLY A 162 -4.27 -13.68 -10.29
N LYS A 163 -3.33 -14.29 -9.55
CA LYS A 163 -1.99 -14.70 -9.99
C LYS A 163 -1.10 -13.54 -10.48
N VAL A 164 -1.39 -12.33 -10.02
CA VAL A 164 -0.59 -11.11 -10.29
C VAL A 164 0.68 -11.11 -9.44
N VAL A 165 0.56 -11.50 -8.18
CA VAL A 165 1.68 -11.62 -7.24
C VAL A 165 1.89 -13.09 -6.92
N ARG A 166 3.13 -13.58 -7.08
CA ARG A 166 3.49 -14.98 -6.83
C ARG A 166 4.75 -15.04 -5.97
N PHE A 167 4.63 -15.67 -4.81
CA PHE A 167 5.74 -16.00 -3.92
C PHE A 167 5.39 -17.28 -3.18
N ARG A 168 6.40 -17.89 -2.55
CA ARG A 168 6.32 -19.22 -1.91
C ARG A 168 5.13 -19.33 -0.95
N ASP A 169 4.90 -18.31 -0.13
CA ASP A 169 3.96 -18.33 0.99
C ASP A 169 2.66 -17.54 0.72
N ALA A 170 2.33 -17.33 -0.56
CA ALA A 170 1.14 -16.55 -0.96
C ALA A 170 -0.18 -17.13 -0.41
N GLY A 171 -0.26 -18.46 -0.26
CA GLY A 171 -1.42 -19.13 0.34
C GLY A 171 -1.58 -18.84 1.83
N GLU A 172 -0.48 -18.80 2.58
CA GLU A 172 -0.48 -18.45 4.00
C GLU A 172 -0.86 -16.98 4.20
N HIS A 173 -0.29 -16.08 3.40
CA HIS A 173 -0.67 -14.66 3.41
C HIS A 173 -2.16 -14.48 3.13
N LEU A 174 -2.68 -15.16 2.10
CA LEU A 174 -4.11 -15.13 1.77
C LEU A 174 -4.97 -15.60 2.96
N ASN A 175 -4.58 -16.70 3.60
CA ASN A 175 -5.28 -17.22 4.77
C ASN A 175 -5.29 -16.20 5.92
N ILE A 176 -4.16 -15.55 6.21
CA ILE A 176 -4.06 -14.53 7.27
C ILE A 176 -4.99 -13.34 6.98
N TRP A 177 -4.99 -12.84 5.73
CA TRP A 177 -5.92 -11.77 5.33
C TRP A 177 -7.40 -12.14 5.51
N GLN A 178 -7.76 -13.41 5.35
CA GLN A 178 -9.16 -13.88 5.41
C GLN A 178 -9.63 -14.31 6.80
N THR A 179 -8.70 -14.51 7.75
CA THR A 179 -8.98 -15.15 9.04
C THR A 179 -8.50 -14.38 10.27
N GLN A 180 -7.59 -13.42 10.14
CA GLN A 180 -6.97 -12.74 11.30
C GLN A 180 -7.34 -11.25 11.39
N GLY A 181 -7.40 -10.75 12.63
CA GLY A 181 -7.51 -9.32 12.92
C GLY A 181 -8.93 -8.78 13.07
N ALA A 182 -9.94 -9.64 13.24
CA ALA A 182 -11.34 -9.22 13.42
C ALA A 182 -11.54 -8.28 14.63
N ASP A 183 -10.73 -8.46 15.67
CA ASP A 183 -10.70 -7.67 16.90
C ASP A 183 -10.13 -6.25 16.73
N LYS A 184 -9.48 -5.96 15.59
CA LYS A 184 -8.92 -4.64 15.30
C LYS A 184 -9.98 -3.70 14.76
N LEU A 185 -9.70 -2.39 14.85
CA LEU A 185 -10.55 -1.36 14.24
C LEU A 185 -10.83 -1.71 12.78
N ASN A 186 -12.11 -1.80 12.40
CA ASN A 186 -12.57 -2.20 11.07
C ASN A 186 -11.98 -3.53 10.55
N GLY A 187 -11.51 -4.41 11.43
CA GLY A 187 -10.90 -5.69 11.09
C GLY A 187 -11.84 -6.64 10.35
N ALA A 188 -13.09 -6.73 10.81
CA ALA A 188 -14.13 -7.52 10.13
C ALA A 188 -14.38 -7.05 8.68
N TRP A 189 -14.34 -5.73 8.42
CA TRP A 189 -14.45 -5.17 7.08
C TRP A 189 -13.24 -5.52 6.20
N CYS A 190 -12.03 -5.47 6.76
CA CYS A 190 -10.82 -5.92 6.09
C CYS A 190 -10.90 -7.39 5.68
N MET A 191 -11.30 -8.27 6.60
CA MET A 191 -11.45 -9.71 6.33
C MET A 191 -12.55 -9.99 5.30
N LEU A 192 -13.68 -9.28 5.37
CA LEU A 192 -14.73 -9.36 4.36
C LEU A 192 -14.18 -8.96 2.97
N GLY A 193 -13.46 -7.83 2.91
CA GLY A 193 -12.79 -7.38 1.70
C GLY A 193 -11.85 -8.44 1.15
N ALA A 194 -11.00 -9.01 1.99
CA ALA A 194 -10.09 -10.10 1.63
C ALA A 194 -10.80 -11.32 1.02
N ARG A 195 -11.89 -11.79 1.64
CA ARG A 195 -12.69 -12.91 1.14
C ARG A 195 -13.33 -12.59 -0.22
N MET A 196 -13.93 -11.42 -0.35
CA MET A 196 -14.55 -10.96 -1.60
C MET A 196 -13.52 -10.76 -2.72
N GLY A 197 -12.39 -10.14 -2.41
CA GLY A 197 -11.28 -9.89 -3.34
C GLY A 197 -10.66 -11.19 -3.83
N ALA A 198 -10.44 -12.16 -2.93
CA ALA A 198 -9.95 -13.48 -3.30
C ALA A 198 -10.87 -14.17 -4.32
N ASN A 199 -12.18 -14.18 -4.07
CA ASN A 199 -13.18 -14.72 -4.99
C ASN A 199 -13.19 -13.96 -6.33
N TYR A 200 -13.05 -12.63 -6.29
CA TYR A 200 -12.96 -11.80 -7.49
C TYR A 200 -11.73 -12.16 -8.34
N GLY A 201 -10.55 -12.28 -7.73
CA GLY A 201 -9.31 -12.64 -8.42
C GLY A 201 -9.33 -14.05 -9.02
N LEU A 202 -9.93 -15.03 -8.32
CA LEU A 202 -10.10 -16.39 -8.84
C LEU A 202 -10.94 -16.42 -10.12
N LYS A 203 -11.99 -15.58 -10.19
CA LYS A 203 -12.88 -15.47 -11.36
C LYS A 203 -12.28 -14.63 -12.49
N ASN A 204 -11.24 -13.84 -12.21
CA ASN A 204 -10.65 -12.88 -13.13
C ASN A 204 -9.11 -13.00 -13.17
N PRO A 205 -8.53 -14.18 -13.47
CA PRO A 205 -7.08 -14.39 -13.37
C PRO A 205 -6.33 -13.59 -14.42
N ALA A 206 -5.40 -12.72 -13.98
CA ALA A 206 -4.49 -11.92 -14.81
C ALA A 206 -5.12 -11.26 -16.06
N GLY A 207 -6.43 -10.97 -16.01
CA GLY A 207 -7.21 -10.46 -17.13
C GLY A 207 -7.49 -8.97 -17.03
N HIS A 208 -7.97 -8.39 -18.13
CA HIS A 208 -8.36 -6.97 -18.19
C HIS A 208 -9.40 -6.60 -17.12
N SER A 209 -10.28 -7.54 -16.74
CA SER A 209 -11.24 -7.34 -15.66
C SER A 209 -10.57 -7.07 -14.32
N LEU A 210 -9.42 -7.68 -14.03
CA LEU A 210 -8.72 -7.49 -12.76
C LEU A 210 -8.17 -6.07 -12.59
N LEU A 211 -8.04 -5.28 -13.67
CA LEU A 211 -7.68 -3.86 -13.58
C LEU A 211 -8.69 -3.03 -12.81
N LYS A 212 -9.95 -3.48 -12.68
CA LYS A 212 -10.99 -2.78 -11.91
C LYS A 212 -10.61 -2.59 -10.45
N ILE A 213 -9.70 -3.40 -9.90
CA ILE A 213 -9.19 -3.18 -8.53
C ILE A 213 -8.39 -1.88 -8.38
N ASN A 214 -8.09 -1.17 -9.47
CA ASN A 214 -7.46 0.15 -9.45
C ASN A 214 -8.47 1.29 -9.66
N ASP A 215 -9.75 0.98 -9.94
CA ASP A 215 -10.83 1.95 -10.05
C ASP A 215 -11.48 2.18 -8.68
N MET A 216 -11.17 3.32 -8.08
CA MET A 216 -11.67 3.68 -6.74
C MET A 216 -13.19 3.83 -6.68
N ARG A 217 -13.82 4.29 -7.77
CA ARG A 217 -15.28 4.46 -7.81
C ARG A 217 -15.95 3.09 -7.86
N TRP A 218 -15.45 2.21 -8.73
CA TRP A 218 -15.95 0.84 -8.82
C TRP A 218 -15.81 0.10 -7.48
N LEU A 219 -14.67 0.24 -6.79
CA LEU A 219 -14.48 -0.36 -5.46
C LEU A 219 -15.48 0.18 -4.44
N TYR A 220 -15.75 1.48 -4.46
CA TYR A 220 -16.71 2.10 -3.56
C TYR A 220 -18.14 1.59 -3.83
N ASP A 221 -18.55 1.50 -5.09
CA ASP A 221 -19.86 0.99 -5.48
C ASP A 221 -20.03 -0.48 -5.03
N VAL A 222 -19.02 -1.33 -5.24
CA VAL A 222 -19.02 -2.74 -4.77
C VAL A 222 -19.11 -2.82 -3.24
N PHE A 223 -18.39 -1.97 -2.52
CA PHE A 223 -18.46 -1.89 -1.07
C PHE A 223 -19.85 -1.49 -0.58
N GLU A 224 -20.45 -0.45 -1.17
CA GLU A 224 -21.77 0.04 -0.77
C GLU A 224 -22.88 -0.97 -1.04
N ASP A 225 -22.80 -1.70 -2.16
CA ASP A 225 -23.73 -2.78 -2.46
C ASP A 225 -23.59 -3.93 -1.45
N ALA A 226 -22.36 -4.31 -1.10
CA ALA A 226 -22.10 -5.33 -0.10
C ALA A 226 -22.61 -4.92 1.29
N ARG A 227 -22.34 -3.69 1.72
CA ARG A 227 -22.71 -3.17 3.04
C ARG A 227 -24.23 -3.14 3.28
N LYS A 228 -25.03 -3.02 2.22
CA LYS A 228 -26.51 -3.02 2.29
C LYS A 228 -27.12 -4.42 2.31
N SER A 229 -26.33 -5.47 2.09
CA SER A 229 -26.81 -6.85 2.03
C SER A 229 -27.00 -7.45 3.44
N ASN A 230 -28.19 -7.96 3.73
CA ASN A 230 -28.46 -8.68 4.97
C ASN A 230 -27.55 -9.90 5.16
N ALA A 231 -27.20 -10.60 4.08
CA ALA A 231 -26.27 -11.73 4.14
C ALA A 231 -24.86 -11.29 4.58
N ILE A 232 -24.43 -10.11 4.14
CA ILE A 232 -23.14 -9.54 4.55
C ILE A 232 -23.17 -9.10 6.01
N ALA A 233 -24.30 -8.56 6.48
CA ALA A 233 -24.47 -8.24 7.91
C ALA A 233 -24.30 -9.50 8.78
N THR A 234 -24.86 -10.63 8.38
CA THR A 234 -24.66 -11.92 9.07
C THR A 234 -23.19 -12.35 9.04
N ILE A 235 -22.53 -12.29 7.88
CA ILE A 235 -21.11 -12.65 7.75
C ILE A 235 -20.22 -11.76 8.64
N LEU A 236 -20.51 -10.46 8.73
CA LEU A 236 -19.76 -9.55 9.60
C LEU A 236 -19.96 -9.89 11.08
N ALA A 237 -21.17 -10.26 11.49
CA ALA A 237 -21.44 -10.71 12.85
C ALA A 237 -20.69 -12.01 13.17
N GLU A 238 -20.65 -12.95 12.23
CA GLU A 238 -19.86 -14.18 12.36
C GLU A 238 -18.35 -13.90 12.46
N ILE A 239 -17.83 -12.99 11.65
CA ILE A 239 -16.41 -12.60 11.70
C ILE A 239 -16.08 -11.91 13.03
N ALA A 240 -16.96 -11.06 13.54
CA ALA A 240 -16.72 -10.30 14.77
C ALA A 240 -16.94 -11.13 16.06
N GLY A 241 -17.72 -12.21 15.98
CA GLY A 241 -18.09 -13.04 17.13
C GLY A 241 -17.19 -14.27 17.35
N GLY A 242 -16.24 -14.55 16.45
CA GLY A 242 -15.26 -15.64 16.57
C GLY A 242 -13.90 -15.13 17.01
#